data_AF-Q17N51-F1
#
_entry.id   AF-Q17N51-F1
#
_cell.length_a   1.000
_cell.length_b   1.000
_cell.length_c   1.000
_cell.angle_alpha   90.00
_cell.angle_beta   90.00
_cell.angle_gamma   90.00
#
_symmetry.space_group_name_H-M   'P 1'
#
loop_
_entity.id
_entity.type
_entity.pdbx_description
1 polymer ?
#
loop_
_entity_poly.entity_id
_entity_poly.type
_entity_poly.pdbx_seq_one_letter_code
_entity_poly.pdbx_strand_id
1 'polypeptide(L)'
;MGKCPKDIDIATTATPTEMKEIFNKENIRMVNMNGEKHGTITPRINDKENFEITTLRIDAVTDGRHAEVIHTTDWLLDANRRDLTINSMFLGFDGKVYDYFYGYEDLQKRRVAFVGDPDLRIKEDYLRILRYFRFYGRIAENDDNHDEETLRIIAKNAAGLAKISGERIWQEWKKILTGNFGCDLTIRMINCGLAPHMGLPDQPNTDEFKAVFKRVEAVHKDEIQPITVLSALLLVPEDAITLNLRLKFTVFERELSYFLTQNRGRI
;
A
#
# COMPACT_ATOMS: atom_id res chain seq x y z
N MET A 1 16.90 -7.88 3.58
CA MET A 1 16.90 -7.17 2.28
C MET A 1 18.09 -6.22 2.07
N GLY A 2 18.94 -5.92 3.07
CA GLY A 2 20.16 -5.12 2.86
C GLY A 2 19.93 -3.67 2.40
N LYS A 3 18.72 -3.13 2.61
CA LYS A 3 18.34 -1.76 2.23
C LYS A 3 18.09 -0.93 3.49
N CYS A 4 18.57 0.31 3.48
CA CYS A 4 18.26 1.27 4.54
C CYS A 4 16.78 1.70 4.40
N PRO A 5 15.95 1.57 5.46
CA PRO A 5 14.58 2.08 5.45
C PRO A 5 14.59 3.61 5.36
N LYS A 6 13.70 4.19 4.54
CA LYS A 6 13.54 5.64 4.45
C LYS A 6 12.71 6.20 5.59
N ASP A 7 11.64 5.48 5.94
CA ASP A 7 10.72 5.80 7.02
C ASP A 7 10.76 4.64 8.02
N ILE A 8 10.88 4.98 9.32
CA ILE A 8 10.93 4.01 10.42
C ILE A 8 9.70 4.22 11.29
N ASP A 9 8.86 3.20 11.36
CA ASP A 9 7.75 3.12 12.31
C ASP A 9 8.25 2.45 13.60
N ILE A 10 8.22 3.18 14.71
CA ILE A 10 8.59 2.67 16.02
C ILE A 10 7.32 2.21 16.73
N ALA A 11 7.34 1.00 17.27
CA ALA A 11 6.27 0.49 18.12
C ALA A 11 6.70 0.51 19.59
N THR A 12 5.78 0.79 20.51
CA THR A 12 6.07 0.87 21.96
C THR A 12 4.90 0.41 22.81
N THR A 13 5.19 -0.09 24.01
CA THR A 13 4.18 -0.38 25.04
C THR A 13 3.71 0.88 25.77
N ALA A 14 4.43 2.00 25.65
CA ALA A 14 4.04 3.26 26.25
C ALA A 14 2.80 3.82 25.56
N THR A 15 1.79 4.20 26.35
CA THR A 15 0.58 4.85 25.86
C THR A 15 0.88 6.25 25.31
N PRO A 16 -0.04 6.85 24.52
CA PRO A 16 0.14 8.21 24.02
C PRO A 16 0.30 9.24 25.14
N THR A 17 -0.39 9.05 26.26
CA THR A 17 -0.27 9.91 27.45
C THR A 17 1.12 9.81 28.06
N GLU A 18 1.63 8.61 28.32
CA GLU A 18 2.97 8.41 28.87
C GLU A 18 4.06 8.95 27.94
N MET A 19 3.93 8.72 26.62
CA MET A 19 4.86 9.28 25.63
C MET A 19 4.89 10.81 25.70
N LYS A 20 3.73 11.47 25.79
CA LYS A 20 3.65 12.93 25.92
C LYS A 20 4.32 13.43 27.19
N GLU A 21 4.09 12.77 28.32
CA GLU A 21 4.72 13.12 29.58
C GLU A 21 6.24 13.01 29.51
N ILE A 22 6.76 11.91 28.94
CA ILE A 22 8.19 11.69 28.73
C ILE A 22 8.77 12.80 27.83
N PHE A 23 8.19 13.04 26.66
CA PHE A 23 8.74 14.04 25.72
C PHE A 23 8.65 15.46 26.26
N ASN A 24 7.56 15.82 26.95
CA ASN A 24 7.44 17.14 27.57
C ASN A 24 8.47 17.33 28.68
N LYS A 25 8.72 16.31 29.50
CA LYS A 25 9.73 16.36 30.58
C LYS A 25 11.15 16.58 30.02
N GLU A 26 11.45 15.95 28.89
CA GLU A 26 12.75 16.08 28.20
C GLU A 26 12.81 17.29 27.25
N ASN A 27 11.80 18.16 27.25
CA ASN A 27 11.68 19.32 26.34
C ASN A 27 11.79 18.96 24.85
N ILE A 28 11.30 17.77 24.46
CA ILE A 28 11.26 17.30 23.08
C ILE A 28 9.96 17.76 22.44
N ARG A 29 10.08 18.50 21.33
CA ARG A 29 8.93 18.96 20.56
C ARG A 29 8.21 17.79 19.91
N MET A 30 6.89 17.73 20.06
CA MET A 30 6.02 16.81 19.30
C MET A 30 5.36 17.55 18.13
N VAL A 31 5.23 16.88 16.99
CA VAL A 31 4.59 17.38 15.77
C VAL A 31 3.44 16.45 15.36
N ASN A 32 2.61 16.89 14.42
CA ASN A 32 1.54 16.09 13.81
C ASN A 32 0.56 15.43 14.82
N MET A 33 -0.25 16.24 15.51
CA MET A 33 -1.21 15.76 16.51
C MET A 33 -2.37 14.92 15.92
N ASN A 34 -2.49 14.83 14.60
CA ASN A 34 -3.58 14.07 13.96
C ASN A 34 -3.43 12.56 14.16
N GLY A 35 -2.20 12.06 14.30
CA GLY A 35 -1.92 10.63 14.54
C GLY A 35 -2.29 10.14 15.93
N GLU A 36 -2.49 11.05 16.88
CA GLU A 36 -2.72 10.72 18.29
C GLU A 36 -4.00 9.88 18.49
N LYS A 37 -5.04 10.15 17.70
CA LYS A 37 -6.30 9.40 17.73
C LYS A 37 -6.12 7.91 17.40
N HIS A 38 -5.00 7.56 16.78
CA HIS A 38 -4.65 6.19 16.40
C HIS A 38 -3.49 5.62 17.25
N GLY A 39 -3.13 6.32 18.33
CA GLY A 39 -2.06 5.91 19.24
C GLY A 39 -0.65 6.31 18.80
N THR A 40 -0.52 7.19 17.79
CA THR A 40 0.77 7.63 17.25
C THR A 40 1.16 9.02 17.76
N ILE A 41 2.38 9.14 18.29
CA ILE A 41 3.03 10.41 18.67
C ILE A 41 4.26 10.60 17.79
N THR A 42 4.47 11.81 17.27
CA THR A 42 5.61 12.12 16.41
C THR A 42 6.57 13.10 17.09
N PRO A 43 7.53 12.66 17.91
CA PRO A 43 8.58 13.54 18.41
C PRO A 43 9.53 13.99 17.29
N ARG A 44 10.03 15.21 17.42
CA ARG A 44 11.08 15.78 16.58
C ARG A 44 12.38 15.86 17.38
N ILE A 45 13.33 14.99 17.06
CA ILE A 45 14.61 14.89 17.77
C ILE A 45 15.62 15.85 17.13
N ASN A 46 16.35 16.59 17.98
CA ASN A 46 17.36 17.58 17.59
C ASN A 46 16.84 18.63 16.59
N ASP A 47 15.53 18.94 16.62
CA ASP A 47 14.84 19.79 15.65
C ASP A 47 15.08 19.46 14.17
N LYS A 48 15.47 18.22 13.88
CA LYS A 48 15.85 17.77 12.53
C LYS A 48 15.00 16.63 12.03
N GLU A 49 14.85 15.57 12.83
CA GLU A 49 14.27 14.30 12.39
C GLU A 49 12.98 14.02 13.15
N ASN A 50 11.97 13.54 12.41
CA ASN A 50 10.69 13.13 12.97
C ASN A 50 10.69 11.61 13.08
N PHE A 51 10.22 11.08 14.20
CA PHE A 51 10.00 9.65 14.39
C PHE A 51 8.52 9.38 14.60
N GLU A 52 7.94 8.42 13.90
CA GLU A 52 6.55 8.01 14.18
C GLU A 52 6.57 6.88 15.20
N ILE A 53 6.08 7.16 16.41
CA ILE A 53 6.04 6.20 17.52
C ILE A 53 4.59 5.86 17.82
N THR A 54 4.23 4.59 17.63
CA THR A 54 2.85 4.10 17.77
C THR A 54 2.75 3.11 18.91
N THR A 55 1.77 3.34 19.79
CA THR A 55 1.43 2.41 20.87
C THR A 55 0.95 1.09 20.27
N LEU A 56 1.40 -0.05 20.80
CA LEU A 56 0.89 -1.36 20.42
C LEU A 56 -0.62 -1.42 20.61
N ARG A 57 -1.32 -2.06 19.67
CA ARG A 57 -2.78 -2.06 19.69
C ARG A 57 -3.43 -3.29 19.08
N ILE A 58 -4.71 -3.42 19.38
CA ILE A 58 -5.67 -4.37 18.81
C ILE A 58 -6.79 -3.55 18.16
N ASP A 59 -7.19 -3.92 16.95
CA ASP A 59 -8.31 -3.29 16.26
C ASP A 59 -9.59 -4.07 16.62
N ALA A 60 -10.48 -3.49 17.44
CA ALA A 60 -11.67 -4.17 17.99
C ALA A 60 -12.83 -4.24 16.97
N VAL A 61 -13.03 -3.16 16.22
CA VAL A 61 -13.92 -3.07 15.06
C VAL A 61 -13.21 -2.22 14.02
N THR A 62 -13.09 -2.70 12.79
CA THR A 62 -12.45 -1.93 11.72
C THR A 62 -13.20 -2.05 10.40
N ASP A 63 -13.29 -0.94 9.66
CA ASP A 63 -13.70 -0.88 8.27
C ASP A 63 -12.51 -0.58 7.32
N GLY A 64 -11.28 -0.65 7.86
CA GLY A 64 -10.03 -0.37 7.16
C GLY A 64 -9.62 1.10 7.15
N ARG A 65 -10.46 2.04 7.59
CA ARG A 65 -10.08 3.45 7.78
C ARG A 65 -10.31 3.92 9.21
N HIS A 66 -11.41 3.50 9.81
CA HIS A 66 -11.75 3.76 11.20
C HIS A 66 -11.62 2.44 11.94
N ALA A 67 -10.73 2.42 12.92
CA ALA A 67 -10.62 1.32 13.87
C ALA A 67 -10.90 1.87 15.26
N GLU A 68 -11.76 1.18 16.01
CA GLU A 68 -11.75 1.33 17.47
C GLU A 68 -10.53 0.58 17.99
N VAL A 69 -9.63 1.34 18.61
CA VAL A 69 -8.30 0.88 18.98
C VAL A 69 -8.24 0.62 20.47
N ILE A 70 -7.80 -0.58 20.84
CA ILE A 70 -7.49 -0.94 22.22
C ILE A 70 -5.96 -1.06 22.33
N HIS A 71 -5.35 -0.22 23.17
CA HIS A 71 -3.91 -0.32 23.42
C HIS A 71 -3.59 -1.60 24.19
N THR A 72 -2.46 -2.22 23.87
CA THR A 72 -1.96 -3.43 24.52
C THR A 72 -0.47 -3.29 24.82
N THR A 73 0.07 -4.17 25.65
CA THR A 73 1.52 -4.35 25.82
C THR A 73 2.01 -5.67 25.22
N ASP A 74 1.10 -6.43 24.60
CA ASP A 74 1.38 -7.70 23.96
C ASP A 74 1.74 -7.51 22.47
N TRP A 75 3.01 -7.77 22.16
CA TRP A 75 3.58 -7.69 20.82
C TRP A 75 2.98 -8.71 19.84
N LEU A 76 2.57 -9.89 20.30
CA LEU A 76 1.91 -10.89 19.46
C LEU A 76 0.56 -10.37 18.98
N LEU A 77 -0.20 -9.71 19.87
CA LEU A 77 -1.50 -9.14 19.52
C LEU A 77 -1.36 -7.98 18.52
N ASP A 78 -0.35 -7.12 18.66
CA ASP A 78 -0.06 -6.08 17.64
C ASP A 78 0.41 -6.67 16.31
N ALA A 79 1.24 -7.72 16.35
CA ALA A 79 1.64 -8.41 15.13
C ALA A 79 0.43 -9.03 14.41
N ASN A 80 -0.52 -9.59 15.15
CA ASN A 80 -1.69 -10.29 14.60
C ASN A 80 -2.65 -9.37 13.82
N ARG A 81 -2.74 -8.08 14.19
CA ARG A 81 -3.59 -7.12 13.46
C ARG A 81 -3.00 -6.66 12.12
N ARG A 82 -1.71 -6.91 11.89
CA ARG A 82 -1.02 -6.48 10.66
C ARG A 82 -1.48 -7.31 9.46
N ASP A 83 -1.14 -6.83 8.28
CA ASP A 83 -1.65 -7.38 7.03
C ASP A 83 -0.87 -8.62 6.58
N LEU A 84 0.45 -8.48 6.45
CA LEU A 84 1.31 -9.47 5.84
C LEU A 84 2.38 -9.94 6.84
N THR A 85 2.74 -11.22 6.77
CA THR A 85 3.74 -11.86 7.64
C THR A 85 5.08 -11.11 7.61
N ILE A 86 5.52 -10.74 6.40
CA ILE A 86 6.76 -9.97 6.18
C ILE A 86 6.75 -8.55 6.82
N ASN A 87 5.56 -8.03 7.14
CA ASN A 87 5.36 -6.72 7.76
C ASN A 87 4.94 -6.82 9.24
N SER A 88 4.87 -8.04 9.80
CA SER A 88 4.43 -8.30 11.17
C SER A 88 5.57 -8.62 12.14
N MET A 89 6.82 -8.42 11.71
CA MET A 89 8.00 -8.59 12.54
C MET A 89 8.41 -7.29 13.24
N PHE A 90 9.12 -7.43 14.36
CA PHE A 90 9.75 -6.31 15.06
C PHE A 90 11.26 -6.53 15.17
N LEU A 91 12.01 -5.43 15.25
CA LEU A 91 13.46 -5.43 15.42
C LEU A 91 13.82 -4.67 16.69
N GLY A 92 14.43 -5.34 17.65
CA GLY A 92 15.01 -4.70 18.83
C GLY A 92 16.26 -3.92 18.47
N PHE A 93 16.58 -2.88 19.25
CA PHE A 93 17.83 -2.11 19.08
C PHE A 93 19.09 -2.94 19.35
N ASP A 94 18.96 -4.09 20.01
CA ASP A 94 19.99 -5.12 20.17
C ASP A 94 20.21 -5.98 18.91
N GLY A 95 19.41 -5.76 17.85
CA GLY A 95 19.44 -6.51 16.61
C GLY A 95 18.60 -7.79 16.64
N LYS A 96 17.90 -8.08 17.73
CA LYS A 96 17.04 -9.26 17.83
C LYS A 96 15.76 -9.08 17.03
N VAL A 97 15.45 -10.06 16.19
CA VAL A 97 14.19 -10.11 15.43
C VAL A 97 13.13 -10.86 16.24
N TYR A 98 11.96 -10.25 16.36
CA TYR A 98 10.76 -10.87 16.93
C TYR A 98 9.80 -11.16 15.78
N ASP A 99 9.60 -12.45 15.49
CA ASP A 99 8.76 -12.94 14.41
C ASP A 99 7.77 -13.97 14.97
N TYR A 100 6.48 -13.63 14.88
CA TYR A 100 5.38 -14.43 15.41
C TYR A 100 4.65 -15.24 14.33
N PHE A 101 4.88 -14.92 13.05
CA PHE A 101 4.07 -15.39 11.93
C PHE A 101 4.92 -15.85 10.73
N TYR A 102 6.15 -16.30 10.99
CA TYR A 102 7.08 -16.82 9.98
C TYR A 102 7.42 -15.81 8.88
N GLY A 103 7.34 -14.51 9.19
CA GLY A 103 7.65 -13.42 8.27
C GLY A 103 9.08 -13.46 7.74
N TYR A 104 10.04 -13.95 8.54
CA TYR A 104 11.42 -14.09 8.10
C TYR A 104 11.56 -15.20 7.06
N GLU A 105 10.92 -16.35 7.28
CA GLU A 105 10.91 -17.47 6.33
C GLU A 105 10.22 -17.08 5.02
N ASP A 106 9.09 -16.39 5.12
CA ASP A 106 8.38 -15.84 3.96
C ASP A 106 9.23 -14.85 3.17
N LEU A 107 9.96 -13.99 3.87
CA LEU A 107 10.87 -13.06 3.23
C LEU A 107 12.03 -13.78 2.52
N GLN A 108 12.59 -14.84 3.10
CA GLN A 108 13.63 -15.67 2.45
C GLN A 108 13.07 -16.37 1.20
N LYS A 109 11.84 -16.89 1.29
CA LYS A 109 11.15 -17.58 0.18
C LYS A 109 10.53 -16.63 -0.84
N ARG A 110 10.64 -15.31 -0.65
CA ARG A 110 9.98 -14.26 -1.44
C ARG A 110 8.46 -14.43 -1.52
N ARG A 111 7.85 -15.01 -0.49
CA ARG A 111 6.42 -15.27 -0.40
C ARG A 111 5.71 -14.09 0.27
N VAL A 112 4.64 -13.60 -0.36
CA VAL A 112 3.73 -12.64 0.27
C VAL A 112 2.54 -13.40 0.83
N ALA A 113 2.45 -13.49 2.15
CA ALA A 113 1.36 -14.16 2.85
C ALA A 113 0.69 -13.22 3.85
N PHE A 114 -0.62 -13.41 4.05
CA PHE A 114 -1.37 -12.70 5.07
C PHE A 114 -1.10 -13.27 6.46
N VAL A 115 -1.19 -12.44 7.49
CA VAL A 115 -1.23 -12.91 8.88
C VAL A 115 -2.61 -13.53 9.14
N GLY A 116 -2.66 -14.83 9.42
CA GLY A 116 -3.94 -15.54 9.62
C GLY A 116 -4.70 -15.78 8.30
N ASP A 117 -6.03 -15.73 8.34
CA ASP A 117 -6.89 -16.05 7.18
C ASP A 117 -6.97 -14.89 6.17
N PRO A 118 -6.55 -15.08 4.89
CA PRO A 118 -6.55 -14.01 3.91
C PRO A 118 -7.93 -13.38 3.63
N ASP A 119 -9.02 -14.15 3.67
CA ASP A 119 -10.37 -13.66 3.39
C ASP A 119 -10.85 -12.72 4.50
N LEU A 120 -10.65 -13.10 5.76
CA LEU A 120 -10.90 -12.23 6.90
C LEU A 120 -10.02 -10.97 6.86
N ARG A 121 -8.73 -11.13 6.55
CA ARG A 121 -7.80 -9.99 6.50
C ARG A 121 -8.15 -8.99 5.43
N ILE A 122 -8.56 -9.43 4.25
CA ILE A 122 -9.02 -8.56 3.16
C ILE A 122 -10.33 -7.86 3.53
N LYS A 123 -11.27 -8.57 4.18
CA LYS A 123 -12.57 -7.98 4.54
C LYS A 123 -12.49 -6.87 5.59
N GLU A 124 -11.48 -6.93 6.46
CA GLU A 124 -11.19 -5.88 7.44
C GLU A 124 -10.65 -4.59 6.79
N ASP A 125 -9.84 -4.70 5.71
CA ASP A 125 -9.46 -3.56 4.87
C ASP A 125 -9.19 -4.02 3.44
N TYR A 126 -10.12 -3.74 2.53
CA TYR A 126 -9.98 -4.16 1.12
C TYR A 126 -8.78 -3.50 0.42
N LEU A 127 -8.19 -2.42 0.96
CA LEU A 127 -6.95 -1.86 0.43
C LEU A 127 -5.78 -2.86 0.53
N ARG A 128 -5.87 -3.86 1.42
CA ARG A 128 -4.86 -4.92 1.55
C ARG A 128 -4.70 -5.75 0.29
N ILE A 129 -5.70 -5.79 -0.60
CA ILE A 129 -5.58 -6.38 -1.93
C ILE A 129 -4.47 -5.67 -2.72
N LEU A 130 -4.48 -4.34 -2.78
CA LEU A 130 -3.45 -3.59 -3.51
C LEU A 130 -2.09 -3.67 -2.79
N ARG A 131 -2.10 -3.71 -1.46
CA ARG A 131 -0.87 -3.88 -0.68
C ARG A 131 -0.21 -5.23 -0.96
N TYR A 132 -0.98 -6.31 -1.12
CA TYR A 132 -0.48 -7.61 -1.57
C TYR A 132 0.32 -7.46 -2.87
N PHE A 133 -0.27 -6.88 -3.92
CA PHE A 133 0.42 -6.68 -5.21
C PHE A 133 1.65 -5.77 -5.07
N ARG A 134 1.56 -4.66 -4.32
CA ARG A 134 2.70 -3.77 -4.06
C ARG A 134 3.86 -4.52 -3.40
N PHE A 135 3.58 -5.29 -2.35
CA PHE A 135 4.63 -6.00 -1.63
C PHE A 135 5.17 -7.18 -2.43
N TYR A 136 4.34 -7.81 -3.26
CA TYR A 136 4.79 -8.82 -4.22
C TYR A 136 5.84 -8.20 -5.15
N GLY A 137 5.54 -7.07 -5.80
CA GLY A 137 6.53 -6.37 -6.64
C GLY A 137 7.78 -5.91 -5.89
N ARG A 138 7.69 -5.72 -4.57
CA ARG A 138 8.84 -5.33 -3.74
C ARG A 138 9.80 -6.48 -3.44
N ILE A 139 9.30 -7.70 -3.29
CA ILE A 139 10.11 -8.83 -2.79
C ILE A 139 10.27 -9.98 -3.77
N ALA A 140 9.34 -10.18 -4.69
CA ALA A 140 9.34 -11.30 -5.63
C ALA A 140 10.53 -11.22 -6.59
N GLU A 141 10.94 -12.39 -7.08
CA GLU A 141 12.02 -12.52 -8.08
C GLU A 141 11.48 -12.71 -9.50
N ASN A 142 10.19 -13.04 -9.63
CA ASN A 142 9.47 -13.13 -10.89
C ASN A 142 8.04 -12.59 -10.70
N ASP A 143 7.37 -12.35 -11.82
CA ASP A 143 6.04 -11.78 -11.93
C ASP A 143 4.89 -12.79 -11.74
N ASP A 144 5.19 -14.10 -11.74
CA ASP A 144 4.15 -15.15 -11.84
C ASP A 144 4.29 -16.34 -10.88
N ASN A 145 4.72 -16.08 -9.65
CA ASN A 145 4.79 -17.06 -8.55
C ASN A 145 3.87 -16.66 -7.39
N HIS A 146 2.66 -16.23 -7.75
CA HIS A 146 1.61 -15.96 -6.79
C HIS A 146 1.06 -17.25 -6.19
N ASP A 147 0.59 -17.19 -4.95
CA ASP A 147 -0.25 -18.25 -4.42
C ASP A 147 -1.65 -18.16 -5.04
N GLU A 148 -2.02 -19.19 -5.80
CA GLU A 148 -3.29 -19.27 -6.51
C GLU A 148 -4.50 -19.16 -5.58
N GLU A 149 -4.42 -19.70 -4.36
CA GLU A 149 -5.52 -19.58 -3.41
C GLU A 149 -5.68 -18.14 -2.93
N THR A 150 -4.56 -17.46 -2.64
CA THR A 150 -4.57 -16.02 -2.33
C THR A 150 -5.17 -15.21 -3.49
N LEU A 151 -4.84 -15.51 -4.74
CA LEU A 151 -5.43 -14.83 -5.91
C LEU A 151 -6.94 -15.07 -6.02
N ARG A 152 -7.42 -16.29 -5.77
CA ARG A 152 -8.87 -16.59 -5.76
C ARG A 152 -9.59 -15.81 -4.67
N ILE A 153 -9.01 -15.73 -3.47
CA ILE A 153 -9.59 -14.97 -2.36
C ILE A 153 -9.62 -13.46 -2.71
N ILE A 154 -8.56 -12.94 -3.33
CA ILE A 154 -8.52 -11.57 -3.84
C ILE A 154 -9.66 -11.34 -4.85
N ALA A 155 -9.79 -12.20 -5.85
CA ALA A 155 -10.81 -12.06 -6.89
C ALA A 155 -12.23 -12.10 -6.31
N LYS A 156 -12.48 -13.03 -5.36
CA LYS A 156 -13.75 -13.13 -4.61
C LYS A 156 -14.10 -11.84 -3.86
N ASN A 157 -13.11 -11.09 -3.39
CA ASN A 157 -13.29 -9.89 -2.58
C ASN A 157 -13.07 -8.58 -3.37
N ALA A 158 -12.85 -8.63 -4.69
CA ALA A 158 -12.51 -7.46 -5.52
C ALA A 158 -13.56 -6.33 -5.41
N ALA A 159 -14.84 -6.68 -5.34
CA ALA A 159 -15.93 -5.71 -5.21
C ALA A 159 -15.87 -4.84 -3.94
N GLY A 160 -15.20 -5.33 -2.89
CA GLY A 160 -14.99 -4.56 -1.66
C GLY A 160 -14.13 -3.32 -1.86
N LEU A 161 -13.30 -3.24 -2.93
CA LEU A 161 -12.56 -2.04 -3.28
C LEU A 161 -13.47 -0.83 -3.54
N ALA A 162 -14.74 -1.03 -3.91
CA ALA A 162 -15.71 0.05 -4.04
C ALA A 162 -15.94 0.83 -2.74
N LYS A 163 -15.65 0.22 -1.58
CA LYS A 163 -15.75 0.86 -0.25
C LYS A 163 -14.51 1.69 0.11
N ILE A 164 -13.41 1.54 -0.64
CA ILE A 164 -12.14 2.22 -0.37
C ILE A 164 -12.09 3.55 -1.13
N SER A 165 -11.63 4.61 -0.46
CA SER A 165 -11.50 5.92 -1.08
C SER A 165 -10.56 5.89 -2.28
N GLY A 166 -10.86 6.72 -3.28
CA GLY A 166 -10.10 6.79 -4.53
C GLY A 166 -8.64 7.14 -4.31
N GLU A 167 -8.38 8.08 -3.39
CA GLU A 167 -7.05 8.55 -3.05
C GLU A 167 -6.18 7.42 -2.50
N ARG A 168 -6.74 6.57 -1.63
CA ARG A 168 -6.02 5.42 -1.05
C ARG A 168 -5.69 4.38 -2.11
N ILE A 169 -6.64 4.07 -3.00
CA ILE A 169 -6.39 3.18 -4.14
C ILE A 169 -5.27 3.75 -5.01
N TRP A 170 -5.36 5.03 -5.36
CA TRP A 170 -4.40 5.66 -6.24
C TRP A 170 -3.00 5.71 -5.63
N GLN A 171 -2.89 6.01 -4.33
CA GLN A 171 -1.61 6.00 -3.62
C GLN A 171 -0.92 4.63 -3.65
N GLU A 172 -1.68 3.54 -3.49
CA GLU A 172 -1.11 2.19 -3.59
C GLU A 172 -0.78 1.82 -5.04
N TRP A 173 -1.66 2.13 -5.99
CA TRP A 173 -1.44 1.80 -7.39
C TRP A 173 -0.24 2.54 -8.00
N LYS A 174 -0.01 3.80 -7.62
CA LYS A 174 1.22 4.52 -8.01
C LYS A 174 2.48 3.76 -7.60
N LYS A 175 2.51 3.21 -6.38
CA LYS A 175 3.65 2.44 -5.87
C LYS A 175 3.82 1.10 -6.58
N ILE A 176 2.73 0.52 -7.09
CA ILE A 176 2.77 -0.69 -7.93
C ILE A 176 3.35 -0.34 -9.30
N LEU A 177 2.83 0.70 -9.96
CA LEU A 177 3.25 1.14 -11.29
C LEU A 177 4.72 1.57 -11.36
N THR A 178 5.27 2.14 -10.28
CA THR A 178 6.69 2.52 -10.20
C THR A 178 7.57 1.47 -9.53
N GLY A 179 6.98 0.34 -9.11
CA GLY A 179 7.70 -0.79 -8.52
C GLY A 179 8.16 -1.78 -9.59
N ASN A 180 8.85 -2.84 -9.15
CA ASN A 180 9.16 -3.95 -10.06
C ASN A 180 7.86 -4.64 -10.50
N PHE A 181 7.87 -5.15 -11.72
CA PHE A 181 6.73 -5.87 -12.32
C PHE A 181 5.45 -5.02 -12.39
N GLY A 182 5.56 -3.68 -12.42
CA GLY A 182 4.40 -2.79 -12.40
C GLY A 182 3.40 -3.04 -13.54
N CYS A 183 3.91 -3.39 -14.73
CA CYS A 183 3.09 -3.82 -15.86
C CYS A 183 2.36 -5.14 -15.55
N ASP A 184 3.10 -6.19 -15.20
CA ASP A 184 2.58 -7.53 -15.01
C ASP A 184 1.59 -7.62 -13.84
N LEU A 185 1.89 -6.92 -12.74
CA LEU A 185 1.00 -6.84 -11.58
C LEU A 185 -0.29 -6.08 -11.90
N THR A 186 -0.23 -5.04 -12.74
CA THR A 186 -1.44 -4.35 -13.19
C THR A 186 -2.30 -5.28 -14.05
N ILE A 187 -1.70 -6.06 -14.96
CA ILE A 187 -2.41 -7.08 -15.73
C ILE A 187 -3.01 -8.16 -14.82
N ARG A 188 -2.25 -8.63 -13.82
CA ARG A 188 -2.74 -9.60 -12.84
C ARG A 188 -3.92 -9.06 -12.04
N MET A 189 -3.90 -7.78 -11.66
CA MET A 189 -5.02 -7.11 -11.01
C MET A 189 -6.27 -7.06 -11.91
N ILE A 190 -6.10 -6.76 -13.20
CA ILE A 190 -7.21 -6.78 -14.17
C ILE A 190 -7.79 -8.21 -14.28
N ASN A 191 -6.94 -9.23 -14.39
CA ASN A 191 -7.36 -10.63 -14.45
C ASN A 191 -8.09 -11.11 -13.19
N CYS A 192 -7.79 -10.51 -12.02
CA CYS A 192 -8.51 -10.77 -10.78
C CYS A 192 -9.83 -9.99 -10.66
N GLY A 193 -10.26 -9.27 -11.70
CA GLY A 193 -11.53 -8.54 -11.72
C GLY A 193 -11.51 -7.20 -10.97
N LEU A 194 -10.33 -6.63 -10.69
CA LEU A 194 -10.24 -5.36 -9.95
C LEU A 194 -10.64 -4.14 -10.78
N ALA A 195 -10.53 -4.21 -12.12
CA ALA A 195 -10.65 -3.08 -13.03
C ALA A 195 -11.93 -2.23 -12.83
N PRO A 196 -13.15 -2.80 -12.78
CA PRO A 196 -14.37 -2.01 -12.62
C PRO A 196 -14.43 -1.25 -11.29
N HIS A 197 -13.82 -1.81 -10.23
CA HIS A 197 -13.82 -1.21 -8.89
C HIS A 197 -12.78 -0.11 -8.73
N MET A 198 -11.86 0.00 -9.69
CA MET A 198 -10.78 1.00 -9.75
C MET A 198 -11.03 2.10 -10.78
N GLY A 199 -12.17 2.07 -11.48
CA GLY A 199 -12.58 3.11 -12.42
C GLY A 199 -12.03 2.94 -13.82
N LEU A 200 -11.52 1.75 -14.15
CA LEU A 200 -11.17 1.37 -15.52
C LEU A 200 -12.44 0.97 -16.32
N PRO A 201 -12.41 1.08 -17.65
CA PRO A 201 -13.47 0.52 -18.51
C PRO A 201 -13.56 -1.00 -18.37
N ASP A 202 -14.69 -1.60 -18.76
CA ASP A 202 -14.93 -3.05 -18.69
C ASP A 202 -13.89 -3.87 -19.48
N GLN A 203 -13.41 -3.31 -20.59
CA GLN A 203 -12.35 -3.89 -21.42
C GLN A 203 -11.20 -2.89 -21.58
N PRO A 204 -10.28 -2.79 -20.59
CA PRO A 204 -9.13 -1.92 -20.68
C PRO A 204 -8.21 -2.32 -21.83
N ASN A 205 -7.54 -1.34 -22.45
CA ASN A 205 -6.60 -1.59 -23.54
C ASN A 205 -5.26 -2.14 -23.00
N THR A 206 -5.24 -3.43 -22.66
CA THR A 206 -4.07 -4.07 -22.06
C THR A 206 -2.88 -4.20 -23.02
N ASP A 207 -3.13 -4.28 -24.32
CA ASP A 207 -2.06 -4.34 -25.33
C ASP A 207 -1.33 -3.01 -25.46
N GLU A 208 -2.06 -1.90 -25.54
CA GLU A 208 -1.45 -0.56 -25.54
C GLU A 208 -0.76 -0.27 -24.21
N PHE A 209 -1.35 -0.68 -23.09
CA PHE A 209 -0.72 -0.57 -21.78
C PHE A 209 0.66 -1.24 -21.74
N LYS A 210 0.74 -2.52 -22.15
CA LYS A 210 2.02 -3.25 -22.22
C LYS A 210 3.02 -2.55 -23.15
N ALA A 211 2.56 -2.09 -24.32
CA ALA A 211 3.40 -1.43 -25.30
C ALA A 211 3.97 -0.09 -24.79
N VAL A 212 3.12 0.75 -24.17
CA VAL A 212 3.55 2.02 -23.55
C VAL A 212 4.48 1.75 -22.39
N PHE A 213 4.16 0.81 -21.51
CA PHE A 213 4.99 0.51 -20.33
C PHE A 213 6.40 0.10 -20.75
N LYS A 214 6.51 -0.82 -21.73
CA LYS A 214 7.80 -1.25 -22.30
C LYS A 214 8.59 -0.08 -22.90
N ARG A 215 7.92 0.84 -23.60
CA ARG A 215 8.57 2.04 -24.17
C ARG A 215 9.08 2.97 -23.07
N VAL A 216 8.28 3.20 -22.03
CA VAL A 216 8.67 4.05 -20.90
C VAL A 216 9.82 3.43 -20.13
N GLU A 217 9.81 2.13 -19.85
CA GLU A 217 10.93 1.45 -19.17
C GLU A 217 12.23 1.50 -19.98
N ALA A 218 12.15 1.45 -21.31
CA ALA A 218 13.33 1.53 -22.18
C ALA A 218 13.99 2.92 -22.19
N VAL A 219 13.23 3.99 -21.89
CA VAL A 219 13.71 5.38 -21.98
C VAL A 219 13.89 6.03 -20.60
N HIS A 220 13.02 5.71 -19.64
CA HIS A 220 12.88 6.38 -18.34
C HIS A 220 12.68 5.35 -17.21
N LYS A 221 13.54 4.32 -17.14
CA LYS A 221 13.42 3.22 -16.17
C LYS A 221 13.20 3.67 -14.71
N ASP A 222 13.85 4.75 -14.30
CA ASP A 222 13.81 5.26 -12.92
C ASP A 222 12.79 6.40 -12.70
N GLU A 223 12.10 6.85 -13.77
CA GLU A 223 11.20 8.01 -13.76
C GLU A 223 9.85 7.70 -14.43
N ILE A 224 9.28 6.54 -14.15
CA ILE A 224 7.93 6.20 -14.61
C ILE A 224 6.93 7.20 -13.99
N GLN A 225 6.36 8.06 -14.82
CA GLN A 225 5.23 8.90 -14.41
C GLN A 225 3.95 8.03 -14.42
N PRO A 226 3.35 7.70 -13.26
CA PRO A 226 2.34 6.63 -13.16
C PRO A 226 1.10 6.87 -14.02
N ILE A 227 0.65 8.12 -14.09
CA ILE A 227 -0.55 8.47 -14.85
C ILE A 227 -0.33 8.30 -16.36
N THR A 228 0.89 8.48 -16.85
CA THR A 228 1.22 8.31 -18.28
C THR A 228 0.99 6.88 -18.74
N VAL A 229 1.51 5.90 -17.98
CA VAL A 229 1.30 4.48 -18.30
C VAL A 229 -0.14 4.07 -18.04
N LEU A 230 -0.77 4.56 -16.97
CA LEU A 230 -2.16 4.23 -16.64
C LEU A 230 -3.14 4.68 -17.74
N SER A 231 -2.94 5.86 -18.35
CA SER A 231 -3.80 6.35 -19.44
C SER A 231 -3.78 5.47 -20.69
N ALA A 232 -2.78 4.61 -20.85
CA ALA A 232 -2.74 3.64 -21.94
C ALA A 232 -3.85 2.58 -21.85
N LEU A 233 -4.38 2.32 -20.64
CA LEU A 233 -5.50 1.40 -20.41
C LEU A 233 -6.86 1.97 -20.85
N LEU A 234 -6.96 3.29 -21.03
CA LEU A 234 -8.19 3.97 -21.41
C LEU A 234 -8.44 3.82 -22.91
N LEU A 235 -9.69 3.90 -23.36
CA LEU A 235 -10.08 3.82 -24.77
C LEU A 235 -10.41 5.21 -25.33
N VAL A 236 -11.19 5.99 -24.58
CA VAL A 236 -11.72 7.29 -24.98
C VAL A 236 -11.55 8.34 -23.86
N PRO A 237 -11.55 9.66 -24.17
CA PRO A 237 -11.37 10.70 -23.16
C PRO A 237 -12.36 10.65 -21.99
N GLU A 238 -13.57 10.13 -22.20
CA GLU A 238 -14.59 9.92 -21.17
C GLU A 238 -14.15 8.91 -20.11
N ASP A 239 -13.32 7.93 -20.47
CA ASP A 239 -12.75 6.99 -19.51
C ASP A 239 -11.79 7.72 -18.55
N ALA A 240 -11.05 8.73 -19.02
CA ALA A 240 -10.17 9.54 -18.17
C ALA A 240 -10.97 10.35 -17.14
N ILE A 241 -12.16 10.84 -17.52
CA ILE A 241 -13.09 11.52 -16.62
C ILE A 241 -13.59 10.54 -15.56
N THR A 242 -14.07 9.35 -15.98
CA THR A 242 -14.56 8.30 -15.08
C THR A 242 -13.48 7.84 -14.09
N LEU A 243 -12.27 7.58 -14.59
CA LEU A 243 -11.12 7.19 -13.78
C LEU A 243 -10.80 8.26 -12.73
N ASN A 244 -10.76 9.54 -13.12
CA ASN A 244 -10.54 10.64 -12.19
C ASN A 244 -11.66 10.76 -11.14
N LEU A 245 -12.93 10.60 -11.55
CA LEU A 245 -14.05 10.62 -10.60
C LEU A 245 -13.91 9.53 -9.54
N ARG A 246 -13.35 8.36 -9.90
CA ARG A 246 -13.11 7.24 -9.00
C ARG A 246 -11.87 7.40 -8.13
N LEU A 247 -10.75 7.87 -8.68
CA LEU A 247 -9.43 7.88 -8.04
C LEU A 247 -9.03 9.23 -7.43
N LYS A 248 -9.77 10.30 -7.73
CA LYS A 248 -9.56 11.66 -7.19
C LYS A 248 -8.14 12.16 -7.45
N PHE A 249 -7.79 12.25 -8.73
CA PHE A 249 -6.47 12.69 -9.15
C PHE A 249 -6.18 14.15 -8.77
N THR A 250 -4.89 14.46 -8.66
CA THR A 250 -4.45 15.86 -8.67
C THR A 250 -4.81 16.52 -9.99
N VAL A 251 -4.83 17.86 -10.03
CA VAL A 251 -5.10 18.62 -11.27
C VAL A 251 -4.15 18.19 -12.38
N PHE A 252 -2.85 18.08 -12.08
CA PHE A 252 -1.85 17.66 -13.05
C PHE A 252 -2.13 16.26 -13.62
N GLU A 253 -2.36 15.27 -12.76
CA GLU A 253 -2.67 13.90 -13.17
C GLU A 253 -3.95 13.84 -14.03
N ARG A 254 -5.00 14.59 -13.65
CA ARG A 254 -6.24 14.67 -14.43
C ARG A 254 -6.01 15.23 -15.84
N GLU A 255 -5.37 16.40 -15.93
CA GLU A 255 -5.13 17.07 -17.22
C GLU A 255 -4.24 16.21 -18.12
N LEU A 256 -3.18 15.61 -17.57
CA LEU A 256 -2.28 14.75 -18.32
C LEU A 256 -3.00 13.50 -18.84
N SER A 257 -3.83 12.85 -18.01
CA SER A 257 -4.57 11.66 -18.43
C SER A 257 -5.55 11.95 -19.57
N TYR A 258 -6.28 13.07 -19.47
CA TYR A 258 -7.20 13.51 -20.51
C TYR A 258 -6.44 13.85 -21.80
N PHE A 259 -5.36 14.63 -21.70
CA PHE A 259 -4.53 15.01 -22.84
C PHE A 259 -3.98 13.80 -23.60
N LEU A 260 -3.40 12.82 -22.90
CA LEU A 260 -2.84 11.63 -23.52
C LEU A 260 -3.91 10.81 -24.23
N THR A 261 -5.04 10.58 -23.56
CA THR A 261 -6.13 9.77 -24.12
C THR A 261 -6.74 10.42 -25.36
N GLN A 262 -6.84 11.76 -25.38
CA GLN A 262 -7.36 12.53 -26.51
C GLN A 262 -6.39 12.59 -27.70
N ASN A 263 -5.08 12.65 -27.47
CA ASN A 263 -4.10 13.00 -28.51
C ASN A 263 -3.18 11.85 -28.95
N ARG A 264 -3.14 10.71 -28.26
CA ARG A 264 -2.22 9.59 -28.58
C ARG A 264 -2.33 9.00 -30.00
N GLY A 265 -3.45 9.20 -30.71
CA GLY A 265 -3.60 8.78 -32.11
C GLY A 265 -3.14 9.81 -33.15
N ARG A 266 -2.66 10.97 -32.69
CA ARG A 266 -2.18 12.09 -33.53
C ARG A 266 -0.68 12.35 -33.37
N ILE A 267 -0.02 11.60 -32.48
CA ILE A 267 1.40 11.69 -32.13
C ILE A 267 2.06 10.41 -32.65
#